data_AF-A0A1M7GL13-F1
#
_entry.id   AF-A0A1M7GL13-F1
#
_cell.length_a   1.000
_cell.length_b   1.000
_cell.length_c   1.000
_cell.angle_alpha   90.00
_cell.angle_beta   90.00
_cell.angle_gamma   90.00
#
_symmetry.space_group_name_H-M   'P 1'
#
loop_
_entity.id
_entity.type
_entity.pdbx_description
1 polymer ?
#
loop_
_entity_poly.entity_id
_entity_poly.type
_entity_poly.pdbx_seq_one_letter_code
_entity_poly.pdbx_strand_id
1 'polypeptide(L)'
;MLIKGSSEYNFKYNSEITEQPPFGQMINGQGEGAVSKLRYGICFMSFNGCEVIAVHNALVYLKKPQKIKDVAYYMERFRVLMGFFGCNAFSLGKALNYFDAQFEKVKSPDDAQAFIITFWTKVPFLSSIHTVFCTREKDGRIRVYNRYNSCTYAPICGTLEEIIGKRRPIAVYKIV
;
A
#
# COMPACT_ATOMS: atom_id res chain seq x y z
N MET A 1 17.58 -12.81 -21.80
CA MET A 1 17.90 -12.65 -20.37
C MET A 1 17.08 -11.48 -19.83
N LEU A 2 16.31 -11.66 -18.76
CA LEU A 2 15.53 -10.54 -18.20
C LEU A 2 16.44 -9.64 -17.36
N ILE A 3 16.25 -8.32 -17.48
CA ILE A 3 17.02 -7.34 -16.70
C ILE A 3 16.50 -7.37 -15.26
N LYS A 4 17.39 -7.57 -14.28
CA LYS A 4 17.03 -7.58 -12.85
C LYS A 4 16.37 -6.25 -12.49
N GLY A 5 15.18 -6.34 -11.89
CA GLY A 5 14.36 -5.18 -11.53
C GLY A 5 13.45 -4.64 -12.63
N SER A 6 13.40 -5.25 -13.82
CA SER A 6 12.31 -5.02 -14.79
C SER A 6 10.97 -5.59 -14.27
N SER A 7 9.84 -5.12 -14.82
CA SER A 7 8.49 -5.61 -14.50
C SER A 7 8.37 -7.12 -14.71
N GLU A 8 8.88 -7.61 -15.84
CA GLU A 8 8.80 -9.02 -16.25
C GLU A 8 9.69 -9.88 -15.35
N TYR A 9 10.89 -9.39 -15.00
CA TYR A 9 11.77 -10.06 -14.04
C TYR A 9 11.11 -10.19 -12.67
N ASN A 10 10.58 -9.09 -12.13
CA ASN A 10 9.97 -9.07 -10.82
C ASN A 10 8.71 -9.95 -10.79
N PHE A 11 7.89 -9.93 -11.83
CA PHE A 11 6.70 -10.79 -11.91
C PHE A 11 7.05 -12.27 -11.97
N LYS A 12 8.07 -12.63 -12.77
CA LYS A 12 8.59 -14.00 -12.82
C LYS A 12 9.10 -14.43 -11.45
N TYR A 13 10.00 -13.65 -10.85
CA TYR A 13 10.55 -13.91 -9.53
C TYR A 13 9.46 -14.06 -8.46
N ASN A 14 8.51 -13.11 -8.40
CA ASN A 14 7.40 -13.14 -7.45
C ASN A 14 6.46 -14.32 -7.68
N SER A 15 6.38 -14.83 -8.90
CA SER A 15 5.56 -16.01 -9.24
C SER A 15 6.23 -17.33 -8.89
N GLU A 16 7.56 -17.36 -8.81
CA GLU A 16 8.35 -18.54 -8.47
C GLU A 16 8.53 -18.72 -6.95
N ILE A 17 8.26 -17.68 -6.14
CA ILE A 17 8.24 -17.81 -4.68
C ILE A 17 7.07 -18.70 -4.24
N THR A 18 7.40 -19.80 -3.56
CA THR A 18 6.43 -20.79 -3.04
C THR A 18 5.55 -20.23 -1.93
N GLU A 19 6.12 -19.44 -1.02
CA GLU A 19 5.40 -18.86 0.11
C GLU A 19 4.78 -17.52 -0.30
N GLN A 20 3.45 -17.46 -0.42
CA GLN A 20 2.71 -16.25 -0.78
C GLN A 20 1.84 -15.78 0.38
N PRO A 21 1.54 -14.48 0.50
CA PRO A 21 0.51 -14.03 1.43
C PRO A 21 -0.81 -14.73 1.12
N PRO A 22 -1.56 -15.20 2.13
CA PRO A 22 -2.82 -15.89 1.91
C PRO A 22 -3.78 -15.04 1.06
N PHE A 23 -4.41 -15.66 0.07
CA PHE A 23 -5.34 -14.97 -0.81
C PHE A 23 -6.53 -14.41 -0.03
N GLY A 24 -6.89 -13.15 -0.32
CA GLY A 24 -8.01 -12.48 0.34
C GLY A 24 -7.75 -12.03 1.78
N GLN A 25 -6.50 -12.09 2.27
CA GLN A 25 -6.16 -11.56 3.59
C GLN A 25 -5.49 -10.18 3.52
N MET A 26 -5.78 -9.38 4.55
CA MET A 26 -5.13 -8.10 4.77
C MET A 26 -3.67 -8.31 5.19
N ILE A 27 -2.81 -7.42 4.72
CA ILE A 27 -1.38 -7.41 5.06
C ILE A 27 -1.15 -6.30 6.09
N ASN A 28 -0.65 -6.68 7.27
CA ASN A 28 -0.49 -5.79 8.42
C ASN A 28 0.88 -5.10 8.49
N GLY A 29 1.90 -5.63 7.80
CA GLY A 29 3.26 -5.12 7.80
C GLY A 29 4.04 -5.61 6.58
N GLN A 30 4.74 -4.70 5.90
CA GLN A 30 5.47 -4.99 4.66
C GLN A 30 6.79 -5.75 4.89
N GLY A 31 7.34 -5.69 6.10
CA GLY A 31 8.60 -6.33 6.49
C GLY A 31 8.43 -7.75 7.01
N GLU A 32 7.18 -8.22 7.09
CA GLU A 32 6.83 -9.49 7.69
C GLU A 32 6.41 -10.53 6.64
N GLY A 33 6.65 -11.81 6.96
CA GLY A 33 6.16 -12.95 6.19
C GLY A 33 6.53 -12.96 4.71
N ALA A 34 5.68 -13.59 3.90
CA ALA A 34 5.89 -13.78 2.46
C ALA A 34 5.99 -12.46 1.67
N VAL A 35 5.24 -11.42 2.05
CA VAL A 35 5.22 -10.16 1.29
C VAL A 35 6.59 -9.48 1.30
N SER A 36 7.33 -9.59 2.40
CA SER A 36 8.67 -9.00 2.56
C SER A 36 9.69 -9.51 1.54
N LYS A 37 9.47 -10.73 1.02
CA LYS A 37 10.35 -11.43 0.07
C LYS A 37 10.02 -11.10 -1.38
N LEU A 38 8.87 -10.50 -1.65
CA LEU A 38 8.47 -10.11 -3.01
C LEU A 38 9.25 -8.88 -3.47
N ARG A 39 9.39 -8.73 -4.78
CA ARG A 39 10.11 -7.63 -5.42
C ARG A 39 9.17 -6.59 -5.99
N TYR A 40 9.61 -5.34 -5.90
CA TYR A 40 9.02 -4.20 -6.58
C TYR A 40 10.15 -3.23 -6.94
N GLY A 41 10.29 -2.87 -8.21
CA GLY A 41 11.46 -2.12 -8.65
C GLY A 41 12.76 -2.92 -8.55
N ILE A 42 13.83 -2.24 -8.19
CA ILE A 42 15.12 -2.84 -7.86
C ILE A 42 15.17 -3.39 -6.42
N CYS A 43 14.14 -3.15 -5.61
CA CYS A 43 14.10 -3.49 -4.18
C CYS A 43 13.13 -4.64 -3.87
N PHE A 44 13.16 -5.08 -2.60
CA PHE A 44 12.11 -5.93 -2.03
C PHE A 44 10.98 -5.06 -1.47
N MET A 45 9.76 -5.61 -1.43
CA MET A 45 8.56 -4.93 -0.92
C MET A 45 8.64 -4.59 0.57
N SER A 46 9.55 -5.22 1.33
CA SER A 46 9.91 -4.79 2.68
C SER A 46 10.46 -3.36 2.73
N PHE A 47 11.05 -2.87 1.64
CA PHE A 47 11.59 -1.52 1.53
C PHE A 47 10.58 -0.53 0.92
N ASN A 48 9.88 -0.92 -0.15
CA ASN A 48 9.13 0.01 -1.01
C ASN A 48 7.74 -0.50 -1.42
N GLY A 49 7.18 -1.47 -0.70
CA GLY A 49 5.91 -2.12 -1.05
C GLY A 49 4.67 -1.45 -0.49
N CYS A 50 4.78 -0.33 0.25
CA CYS A 50 3.68 0.22 1.03
C CYS A 50 2.45 0.60 0.17
N GLU A 51 2.67 1.17 -1.01
CA GLU A 51 1.59 1.50 -1.94
C GLU A 51 0.90 0.26 -2.51
N VAL A 52 1.68 -0.76 -2.88
CA VAL A 52 1.17 -2.02 -3.43
C VAL A 52 0.30 -2.74 -2.38
N ILE A 53 0.77 -2.77 -1.14
CA ILE A 53 0.04 -3.34 -0.01
C ILE A 53 -1.24 -2.54 0.29
N ALA A 54 -1.19 -1.21 0.23
CA ALA A 54 -2.38 -0.40 0.44
C ALA A 54 -3.47 -0.66 -0.62
N VAL A 55 -3.08 -0.78 -1.90
CA VAL A 55 -4.02 -1.14 -2.98
C VAL A 55 -4.55 -2.56 -2.79
N HIS A 56 -3.70 -3.53 -2.47
CA HIS A 56 -4.12 -4.90 -2.16
C HIS A 56 -5.14 -4.95 -1.02
N ASN A 57 -4.87 -4.26 0.09
CA ASN A 57 -5.78 -4.23 1.24
C ASN A 57 -7.12 -3.55 0.90
N ALA A 58 -7.11 -2.49 0.08
CA ALA A 58 -8.36 -1.89 -0.41
C ALA A 58 -9.17 -2.87 -1.27
N LEU A 59 -8.51 -3.67 -2.11
CA LEU A 59 -9.18 -4.70 -2.92
C LEU A 59 -9.76 -5.83 -2.07
N VAL A 60 -9.05 -6.24 -1.02
CA VAL A 60 -9.56 -7.20 -0.03
C VAL A 60 -10.78 -6.64 0.71
N TYR A 61 -10.75 -5.36 1.11
CA TYR A 61 -11.87 -4.68 1.75
C TYR A 61 -13.12 -4.71 0.86
N LEU A 62 -12.96 -4.38 -0.42
CA LEU A 62 -14.01 -4.36 -1.44
C LEU A 62 -14.47 -5.75 -1.89
N LYS A 63 -13.98 -6.83 -1.29
CA LYS A 63 -14.28 -8.22 -1.67
C LYS A 63 -13.92 -8.54 -3.13
N LYS A 64 -12.93 -7.84 -3.68
CA LYS A 64 -12.33 -8.07 -5.01
C LYS A 64 -10.85 -8.45 -4.89
N PRO A 65 -10.48 -9.43 -4.04
CA PRO A 65 -9.07 -9.70 -3.75
C PRO A 65 -8.31 -10.10 -5.01
N GLN A 66 -7.10 -9.56 -5.14
CA GLN A 66 -6.13 -9.93 -6.17
C GLN A 66 -4.91 -10.55 -5.51
N LYS A 67 -4.10 -11.32 -6.25
CA LYS A 67 -2.82 -11.75 -5.70
C LYS A 67 -1.90 -10.53 -5.64
N ILE A 68 -1.21 -10.36 -4.52
CA ILE A 68 -0.32 -9.21 -4.30
C ILE A 68 0.74 -9.06 -5.43
N LYS A 69 1.20 -10.17 -6.01
CA LYS A 69 2.14 -10.17 -7.14
C LYS A 69 1.55 -9.57 -8.42
N ASP A 70 0.25 -9.75 -8.65
CA ASP A 70 -0.45 -9.22 -9.83
C ASP A 70 -0.69 -7.71 -9.65
N VAL A 71 -1.02 -7.29 -8.41
CA VAL A 71 -1.08 -5.87 -8.02
C VAL A 71 0.29 -5.22 -8.19
N ALA A 72 1.34 -5.84 -7.67
CA ALA A 72 2.72 -5.36 -7.82
C ALA A 72 3.08 -5.20 -9.30
N TYR A 73 2.87 -6.24 -10.11
CA TYR A 73 3.17 -6.23 -11.54
C TYR A 73 2.45 -5.10 -12.29
N TYR A 74 1.17 -4.87 -12.02
CA TYR A 74 0.46 -3.75 -12.63
C TYR A 74 1.07 -2.40 -12.22
N MET A 75 1.34 -2.23 -10.93
CA MET A 75 1.84 -0.98 -10.35
C MET A 75 3.28 -0.65 -10.73
N GLU A 76 4.05 -1.62 -11.24
CA GLU A 76 5.42 -1.42 -11.72
C GLU A 76 5.52 -0.28 -12.76
N ARG A 77 4.45 0.05 -13.50
CA ARG A 77 4.43 1.19 -14.44
C ARG A 77 4.42 2.57 -13.78
N PHE A 78 4.18 2.64 -12.47
CA PHE A 78 4.10 3.88 -11.69
C PHE A 78 5.29 4.04 -10.72
N ARG A 79 6.33 3.22 -10.89
CA ARG A 79 7.56 3.25 -10.09
C ARG A 79 8.26 4.60 -10.20
N VAL A 80 8.78 5.09 -9.08
CA VAL A 80 9.61 6.29 -9.02
C VAL A 80 11.08 5.88 -8.82
N LEU A 81 11.98 6.43 -9.63
CA LEU A 81 13.42 6.12 -9.62
C LEU A 81 13.69 4.60 -9.62
N MET A 82 13.20 3.89 -10.66
CA MET A 82 13.29 2.43 -10.79
C MET A 82 12.65 1.65 -9.62
N GLY A 83 11.76 2.31 -8.86
CA GLY A 83 11.07 1.78 -7.69
C GLY A 83 11.78 2.04 -6.37
N PHE A 84 12.97 2.64 -6.34
CA PHE A 84 13.66 2.94 -5.08
C PHE A 84 12.80 3.81 -4.14
N PHE A 85 12.03 4.74 -4.69
CA PHE A 85 11.07 5.56 -3.94
C PHE A 85 9.64 5.01 -3.97
N GLY A 86 9.46 3.70 -4.24
CA GLY A 86 8.14 3.08 -4.32
C GLY A 86 7.36 3.52 -5.55
N CYS A 87 6.07 3.81 -5.35
CA CYS A 87 5.13 4.21 -6.39
C CYS A 87 4.77 5.70 -6.26
N ASN A 88 4.47 6.36 -7.39
CA ASN A 88 3.89 7.69 -7.35
C ASN A 88 2.50 7.64 -6.65
N ALA A 89 2.40 8.24 -5.47
CA ALA A 89 1.17 8.27 -4.65
C ALA A 89 -0.05 8.84 -5.39
N PHE A 90 0.14 9.71 -6.40
CA PHE A 90 -0.94 10.25 -7.21
C PHE A 90 -1.44 9.28 -8.30
N SER A 91 -0.74 8.17 -8.52
CA SER A 91 -1.12 7.14 -9.51
C SER A 91 -1.88 5.97 -8.89
N LEU A 92 -2.11 5.93 -7.57
CA LEU A 92 -2.85 4.84 -6.93
C LEU A 92 -4.28 4.71 -7.45
N GLY A 93 -4.93 5.83 -7.79
CA GLY A 93 -6.24 5.81 -8.43
C GLY A 93 -6.26 5.06 -9.77
N LYS A 94 -5.16 5.07 -10.53
CA LYS A 94 -5.05 4.29 -11.77
C LYS A 94 -4.94 2.78 -11.51
N ALA A 95 -4.37 2.39 -10.37
CA ALA A 95 -4.35 1.00 -9.92
C ALA A 95 -5.71 0.55 -9.41
N LEU A 96 -6.37 1.36 -8.59
CA LEU A 96 -7.72 1.09 -8.11
C LEU A 96 -8.70 0.94 -9.30
N ASN A 97 -8.70 1.88 -10.25
CA ASN A 97 -9.55 1.78 -11.45
C ASN A 97 -9.28 0.52 -12.28
N TYR A 98 -8.01 0.12 -12.46
CA TYR A 98 -7.66 -1.07 -13.25
C TYR A 98 -8.24 -2.35 -12.65
N PHE A 99 -8.30 -2.42 -11.32
CA PHE A 99 -8.89 -3.54 -10.59
C PHE A 99 -10.38 -3.34 -10.26
N ASP A 100 -11.04 -2.40 -10.93
CA ASP A 100 -12.47 -2.10 -10.77
C ASP A 100 -12.85 -1.76 -9.31
N ALA A 101 -11.93 -1.10 -8.58
CA ALA A 101 -12.19 -0.58 -7.25
C ALA A 101 -12.78 0.82 -7.34
N GLN A 102 -13.91 1.04 -6.67
CA GLN A 102 -14.54 2.35 -6.58
C GLN A 102 -13.81 3.20 -5.55
N PHE A 103 -13.47 4.43 -5.93
CA PHE A 103 -12.77 5.35 -5.06
C PHE A 103 -13.04 6.80 -5.41
N GLU A 104 -12.77 7.68 -4.45
CA GLU A 104 -12.75 9.13 -4.65
C GLU A 104 -11.41 9.70 -4.17
N LYS A 105 -10.75 10.51 -4.99
CA LYS A 105 -9.55 11.23 -4.57
C LYS A 105 -9.95 12.53 -3.88
N VAL A 106 -9.57 12.67 -2.61
CA VAL A 106 -10.00 13.76 -1.73
C VAL A 106 -8.82 14.44 -1.05
N LYS A 107 -9.05 15.54 -0.33
CA LYS A 107 -8.03 16.23 0.46
C LYS A 107 -7.87 15.66 1.89
N SER A 108 -8.93 15.03 2.41
CA SER A 108 -9.03 14.49 3.76
C SER A 108 -9.95 13.27 3.74
N PRO A 109 -9.69 12.23 4.56
CA PRO A 109 -10.56 11.06 4.61
C PRO A 109 -11.91 11.33 5.29
N ASP A 110 -12.09 12.48 5.96
CA ASP A 110 -13.32 12.92 6.62
C ASP A 110 -13.99 11.79 7.44
N ASP A 111 -15.21 11.40 7.07
CA ASP A 111 -16.05 10.35 7.64
C ASP A 111 -15.97 9.01 6.88
N ALA A 112 -15.06 8.88 5.92
CA ALA A 112 -14.94 7.67 5.11
C ALA A 112 -14.71 6.42 5.97
N GLN A 113 -15.43 5.35 5.62
CA GLN A 113 -15.33 4.05 6.28
C GLN A 113 -14.04 3.32 5.94
N ALA A 114 -13.51 3.53 4.73
CA ALA A 114 -12.21 3.00 4.32
C ALA A 114 -11.48 4.01 3.43
N PHE A 115 -10.17 4.10 3.58
CA PHE A 115 -9.36 5.02 2.79
C PHE A 115 -7.90 4.58 2.71
N ILE A 116 -7.23 5.00 1.63
CA ILE A 116 -5.77 4.99 1.53
C ILE A 116 -5.26 6.39 1.81
N ILE A 117 -4.22 6.51 2.62
CA ILE A 117 -3.57 7.79 2.92
C ILE A 117 -2.06 7.69 2.78
N THR A 118 -1.48 8.68 2.12
CA THR A 118 -0.04 8.83 1.95
C THR A 118 0.45 10.09 2.68
N PHE A 119 1.52 9.98 3.46
CA PHE A 119 2.02 11.07 4.31
C PHE A 119 3.53 10.97 4.56
N TRP A 120 4.13 12.07 5.03
CA TRP A 120 5.53 12.08 5.46
C TRP A 120 5.69 11.45 6.85
N THR A 121 6.63 10.53 6.99
CA THR A 121 6.92 9.86 8.27
C THR A 121 7.42 10.85 9.34
N LYS A 122 8.26 11.81 8.93
CA LYS A 122 8.79 12.87 9.81
C LYS A 122 8.65 14.23 9.11
N VAL A 123 9.74 14.94 8.88
CA VAL A 123 9.72 16.29 8.32
C VAL A 123 9.42 16.23 6.82
N PRO A 124 8.46 17.01 6.30
CA PRO A 124 8.19 17.09 4.87
C PRO A 124 9.46 17.37 4.05
N PHE A 125 9.62 16.69 2.92
CA PHE A 125 10.78 16.78 2.01
C PHE A 125 12.13 16.29 2.58
N LEU A 126 12.23 16.03 3.88
CA LEU A 126 13.45 15.55 4.55
C LEU A 126 13.31 14.13 5.14
N SER A 127 12.20 13.45 4.88
CA SER A 127 11.92 12.11 5.42
C SER A 127 11.26 11.21 4.39
N SER A 128 11.16 9.90 4.66
CA SER A 128 10.46 8.99 3.77
C SER A 128 8.95 9.26 3.78
N ILE A 129 8.31 8.99 2.64
CA ILE A 129 6.86 8.93 2.51
C ILE A 129 6.39 7.53 2.92
N HIS A 130 5.21 7.44 3.50
CA HIS A 130 4.55 6.18 3.82
C HIS A 130 3.10 6.18 3.35
N THR A 131 2.64 5.04 2.85
CA THR A 131 1.27 4.83 2.36
C THR A 131 0.62 3.68 3.13
N VAL A 132 -0.57 3.91 3.67
CA VAL A 132 -1.33 2.93 4.46
C VAL A 132 -2.77 2.84 4.02
N PHE A 133 -3.36 1.67 4.23
CA PHE A 133 -4.81 1.47 4.13
C PHE A 133 -5.43 1.51 5.52
N CYS A 134 -6.57 2.18 5.65
CA CYS A 134 -7.27 2.40 6.91
C CYS A 134 -8.75 2.02 6.80
N THR A 135 -9.31 1.52 7.90
CA THR A 135 -10.76 1.34 8.07
C THR A 135 -11.23 2.00 9.35
N ARG A 136 -12.46 2.50 9.36
CA ARG A 136 -13.09 3.08 10.54
C ARG A 136 -13.96 2.05 11.25
N GLU A 137 -13.79 1.96 12.55
CA GLU A 137 -14.59 1.11 13.43
C GLU A 137 -15.92 1.81 13.76
N LYS A 138 -16.90 1.06 14.30
CA LYS A 138 -18.22 1.60 14.66
C LYS A 138 -18.15 2.75 15.69
N ASP A 139 -17.12 2.76 16.53
CA ASP A 139 -16.86 3.79 17.53
C ASP A 139 -16.04 4.98 17.00
N GLY A 140 -15.80 5.04 15.68
CA GLY A 140 -15.08 6.12 15.02
C GLY A 140 -13.56 5.98 15.03
N ARG A 141 -13.00 5.01 15.78
CA ARG A 141 -11.55 4.76 15.80
C ARG A 141 -11.06 4.19 14.46
N ILE A 142 -9.78 4.40 14.17
CA ILE A 142 -9.20 4.08 12.87
C ILE A 142 -8.24 2.91 13.00
N ARG A 143 -8.58 1.78 12.38
CA ARG A 143 -7.67 0.66 12.19
C ARG A 143 -6.75 0.94 11.02
N VAL A 144 -5.45 0.75 11.22
CA VAL A 144 -4.41 1.06 10.24
C VAL A 144 -3.65 -0.20 9.88
N TYR A 145 -3.64 -0.54 8.59
CA TYR A 145 -2.89 -1.66 8.06
C TYR A 145 -1.54 -1.18 7.50
N ASN A 146 -0.49 -1.99 7.69
CA ASN A 146 0.88 -1.63 7.33
C ASN A 146 1.35 -0.31 7.99
N ARG A 147 0.97 -0.05 9.25
CA ARG A 147 1.36 1.20 9.93
C ARG A 147 2.88 1.31 10.09
N TYR A 148 3.52 0.20 10.46
CA TYR A 148 4.96 0.08 10.56
C TYR A 148 5.43 -1.15 9.81
N ASN A 149 6.72 -1.15 9.44
CA ASN A 149 7.31 -2.21 8.64
C ASN A 149 7.12 -3.59 9.29
N SER A 150 7.36 -3.68 10.60
CA SER A 150 7.31 -4.93 11.39
C SER A 150 5.96 -5.20 12.08
N CYS A 151 4.88 -4.54 11.66
CA CYS A 151 3.56 -4.76 12.26
C CYS A 151 3.01 -6.15 11.88
N THR A 152 2.85 -7.03 12.87
CA THR A 152 2.15 -8.31 12.70
C THR A 152 0.62 -8.17 12.85
N TYR A 153 0.16 -7.05 13.41
CA TYR A 153 -1.25 -6.73 13.64
C TYR A 153 -1.61 -5.33 13.12
N ALA A 154 -2.91 -5.06 12.94
CA ALA A 154 -3.43 -3.75 12.52
C ALA A 154 -3.79 -2.89 13.76
N PRO A 155 -2.96 -1.91 14.18
CA PRO A 155 -3.24 -1.07 15.33
C PRO A 155 -4.49 -0.20 15.13
N ILE A 156 -5.15 0.13 16.24
CA ILE A 156 -6.30 1.03 16.28
C ILE A 156 -5.82 2.37 16.85
N CYS A 157 -6.09 3.47 16.14
CA CYS A 157 -5.77 4.83 16.53
C CYS A 157 -7.06 5.59 16.86
N GLY A 158 -6.99 6.52 17.81
CA GLY A 158 -8.14 7.36 18.16
C GLY A 158 -8.41 8.42 17.09
N THR A 159 -7.34 8.98 16.51
CA THR A 159 -7.41 10.14 15.61
C THR A 159 -6.56 9.96 14.35
N LEU A 160 -6.84 10.76 13.32
CA LEU A 160 -5.99 10.82 12.13
C LEU A 160 -4.60 11.41 12.44
N GLU A 161 -4.51 12.33 13.41
CA GLU A 161 -3.25 12.94 13.84
C GLU A 161 -2.29 11.90 14.43
N GLU A 162 -2.78 10.89 15.15
CA GLU A 162 -1.94 9.76 15.60
C GLU A 162 -1.31 8.98 14.43
N ILE A 163 -1.93 9.00 13.25
CA ILE A 163 -1.47 8.26 12.07
C ILE A 163 -0.44 9.09 11.29
N ILE A 164 -0.79 10.33 10.96
CA ILE A 164 0.00 11.16 10.02
C ILE A 164 0.76 12.32 10.69
N GLY A 165 0.56 12.52 11.99
CA GLY A 165 0.98 13.72 12.74
C GLY A 165 0.15 14.95 12.39
N LYS A 166 0.62 16.13 12.79
CA LYS A 166 0.00 17.45 12.47
C LYS A 166 0.18 17.89 11.00
N ARG A 167 0.43 16.93 10.10
CA ARG A 167 0.88 17.18 8.73
C ARG A 167 -0.27 17.02 7.76
N ARG A 168 -0.22 17.77 6.65
CA ARG A 168 -1.16 17.54 5.55
C ARG A 168 -0.79 16.24 4.83
N PRO A 169 -1.79 15.40 4.49
CA PRO A 169 -1.53 14.23 3.66
C PRO A 169 -1.07 14.65 2.27
N ILE A 170 -0.25 13.80 1.66
CA ILE A 170 0.25 13.96 0.28
C ILE A 170 -0.86 13.54 -0.70
N ALA A 171 -1.53 12.42 -0.41
CA ALA A 171 -2.65 11.92 -1.19
C ALA A 171 -3.61 11.16 -0.28
N VAL A 172 -4.91 11.25 -0.59
CA VAL A 172 -5.97 10.51 0.08
C VAL A 172 -6.93 9.95 -0.97
N TYR A 173 -7.29 8.69 -0.83
CA TYR A 173 -8.29 8.01 -1.65
C TYR A 173 -9.34 7.39 -0.72
N LYS A 174 -10.58 7.90 -0.74
CA LYS A 174 -11.72 7.23 -0.08
C LYS A 174 -12.06 5.99 -0.91
N ILE A 175 -12.30 4.87 -0.24
CA ILE A 175 -12.76 3.63 -0.87
C ILE A 175 -14.28 3.58 -0.69
N VAL A 176 -15.00 3.41 -1.80
CA VAL A 176 -16.47 3.53 -1.88
C VAL A 176 -17.09 2.19 -2.24
#